data_AF-A0A535T3D3-F1
#
_entry.id   AF-A0A535T3D3-F1
#
_cell.length_a   1.000
_cell.length_b   1.000
_cell.length_c   1.000
_cell.angle_alpha   90.00
_cell.angle_beta   90.00
_cell.angle_gamma   90.00
#
_symmetry.space_group_name_H-M   'P 1'
#
loop_
_entity.id
_entity.type
_entity.pdbx_description
1 polymer ?
#
loop_
_entity_poly.entity_id
_entity_poly.type
_entity_poly.pdbx_seq_one_letter_code
_entity_poly.pdbx_strand_id
1 'polypeptide(L)'
;MRFVFDEQPPVTHPTVDLGCGTLCTINYDSVISSALAIVVTIVFAILIARSMSSERPNRVQALAEWAFSYVRSTSNENAPDASSFVVPLAATIGFYILVANYLDFLPITLIPNVHPANTDVNQTAAMAIVVFVLLHWYNIRLRGFRGYLLYYTRP
;
A
#
# COMPACT_ATOMS: atom_id res chain seq x y z
N MET A 1 13.26 -9.46 -32.94
CA MET A 1 13.59 -9.28 -31.51
C MET A 1 13.75 -7.78 -31.22
N ARG A 2 12.64 -7.04 -31.18
CA ARG A 2 12.63 -5.57 -31.00
C ARG A 2 11.33 -5.16 -30.28
N PHE A 3 11.11 -5.76 -29.11
CA PHE A 3 9.95 -5.53 -28.24
C PHE A 3 10.39 -5.20 -26.80
N VAL A 4 11.52 -4.52 -26.66
CA VAL A 4 12.02 -4.10 -25.36
C VAL A 4 12.35 -2.62 -25.50
N PHE A 5 11.71 -1.77 -24.68
CA PHE A 5 11.88 -0.32 -24.57
C PHE A 5 11.16 0.57 -25.62
N ASP A 6 9.87 0.35 -25.86
CA ASP A 6 9.01 1.52 -26.05
C ASP A 6 8.55 1.92 -24.65
N GLU A 7 9.35 2.74 -23.95
CA GLU A 7 8.88 3.43 -22.75
C GLU A 7 7.61 4.16 -23.17
N GLN A 8 6.46 3.73 -22.64
CA GLN A 8 5.23 4.49 -22.78
C GLN A 8 5.58 5.94 -22.43
N PRO A 9 5.21 6.93 -23.27
CA PRO A 9 5.52 8.31 -22.97
C PRO A 9 5.06 8.58 -21.55
N PRO A 10 5.90 9.20 -20.69
CA PRO A 10 5.57 9.39 -19.29
C PRO A 10 4.18 9.99 -19.23
N VAL A 11 3.29 9.29 -18.53
CA VAL A 11 1.88 9.68 -18.40
C VAL A 11 1.88 11.14 -17.97
N THR A 12 1.30 11.99 -18.81
CA THR A 12 1.31 13.43 -18.55
C THR A 12 0.28 13.72 -17.48
N HIS A 13 0.76 13.76 -16.24
CA HIS A 13 -0.05 14.12 -15.09
C HIS A 13 -0.25 15.63 -15.09
N PRO A 14 -1.50 16.12 -15.11
CA PRO A 14 -1.76 17.54 -15.02
C PRO A 14 -1.39 18.04 -13.62
N THR A 15 -0.53 19.06 -13.58
CA THR A 15 0.09 19.57 -12.35
C THR A 15 -0.51 20.90 -11.93
N VAL A 16 -0.62 21.10 -10.62
CA VAL A 16 -0.86 22.42 -10.02
C VAL A 16 0.39 22.85 -9.26
N ASP A 17 0.92 24.03 -9.59
CA ASP A 17 2.05 24.63 -8.88
C ASP A 17 1.52 25.48 -7.73
N LEU A 18 1.94 25.17 -6.50
CA LEU A 18 1.59 25.92 -5.30
C LEU A 18 2.52 27.12 -5.04
N GLY A 19 3.44 27.43 -5.97
CA GLY A 19 4.26 28.64 -5.94
C GLY A 19 5.52 28.55 -5.06
N CYS A 20 5.89 27.36 -4.58
CA CYS A 20 7.12 27.13 -3.82
C CYS A 20 8.20 26.31 -4.57
N GLY A 21 8.17 26.32 -5.90
CA GLY A 21 9.18 25.70 -6.76
C GLY A 21 8.88 24.24 -7.13
N THR A 22 9.87 23.53 -7.68
CA THR A 22 9.73 22.15 -8.19
C THR A 22 9.32 21.10 -7.15
N LEU A 23 9.42 21.40 -5.86
CA LEU A 23 8.96 20.52 -4.78
C LEU A 23 7.47 20.69 -4.45
N CYS A 24 6.82 21.71 -5.02
CA CYS A 24 5.44 22.10 -4.73
C CYS A 24 4.52 21.99 -5.95
N THR A 25 4.93 21.23 -6.96
CA THR A 25 4.09 20.85 -8.10
C THR A 25 3.39 19.54 -7.77
N ILE A 26 2.07 19.58 -7.62
CA ILE A 26 1.26 18.41 -7.26
C ILE A 26 0.53 17.89 -8.50
N ASN A 27 0.65 16.59 -8.77
CA ASN A 27 -0.17 15.86 -9.75
C ASN A 27 -1.57 15.68 -9.18
N TYR A 28 -2.55 16.49 -9.60
CA TYR A 28 -3.88 16.43 -8.97
C TYR A 28 -4.64 15.15 -9.34
N ASP A 29 -4.37 14.58 -10.51
CA ASP A 29 -4.97 13.32 -10.95
C ASP A 29 -4.49 12.14 -10.09
N SER A 30 -3.22 12.13 -9.71
CA SER A 30 -2.61 11.18 -8.78
C SER A 30 -3.19 11.28 -7.37
N VAL A 31 -3.47 12.50 -6.90
CA VAL A 31 -4.14 12.71 -5.60
C VAL A 31 -5.59 12.20 -5.64
N ILE A 32 -6.31 12.47 -6.73
CA ILE A 32 -7.70 12.02 -6.87
C ILE A 32 -7.78 10.51 -7.02
N SER A 33 -6.91 9.90 -7.84
CA SER A 33 -6.90 8.46 -8.08
C SER A 33 -6.50 7.68 -6.83
N SER A 34 -5.52 8.16 -6.06
CA SER A 34 -5.16 7.57 -4.76
C SER A 34 -6.27 7.74 -3.72
N ALA A 35 -6.92 8.90 -3.65
CA ALA A 35 -8.06 9.09 -2.76
C ALA A 35 -9.22 8.15 -3.11
N LEU A 36 -9.52 7.98 -4.40
CA LEU A 36 -10.51 7.01 -4.87
C LEU A 36 -10.12 5.58 -4.49
N ALA A 37 -8.86 5.20 -4.72
CA ALA A 37 -8.35 3.88 -4.36
C ALA A 37 -8.51 3.62 -2.85
N ILE A 38 -8.17 4.59 -1.99
CA ILE A 38 -8.34 4.50 -0.54
C ILE A 38 -9.81 4.28 -0.17
N VAL A 39 -10.73 5.06 -0.74
CA VAL A 39 -12.17 4.91 -0.50
C VAL A 39 -12.65 3.52 -0.91
N VAL A 40 -12.27 3.06 -2.10
CA VAL A 40 -12.63 1.73 -2.60
C VAL A 40 -12.07 0.64 -1.67
N THR A 41 -10.79 0.72 -1.28
CA THR A 41 -10.18 -0.23 -0.35
C THR A 41 -10.93 -0.27 0.99
N ILE A 42 -11.28 0.88 1.57
CA ILE A 42 -12.03 0.94 2.83
C ILE A 42 -13.42 0.30 2.67
N VAL A 43 -14.14 0.63 1.59
CA VAL A 43 -15.46 0.05 1.32
C VAL A 43 -15.36 -1.47 1.20
N PHE A 44 -14.43 -1.99 0.40
CA PHE A 44 -14.23 -3.44 0.26
C PHE A 44 -13.84 -4.10 1.58
N ALA A 45 -12.94 -3.50 2.35
CA ALA A 45 -12.54 -4.01 3.67
C ALA A 45 -13.76 -4.10 4.61
N ILE A 46 -14.61 -3.07 4.65
CA ILE A 46 -15.84 -3.06 5.45
C ILE A 46 -16.83 -4.13 4.95
N LEU A 47 -17.01 -4.28 3.63
CA LEU A 47 -17.91 -5.30 3.07
C LEU A 47 -17.44 -6.72 3.43
N ILE A 48 -16.14 -7.00 3.31
CA ILE A 48 -15.56 -8.29 3.72
C ILE A 48 -15.78 -8.50 5.22
N ALA A 49 -15.47 -7.51 6.06
CA ALA A 49 -15.65 -7.60 7.51
C ALA A 49 -17.12 -7.84 7.90
N ARG A 50 -18.08 -7.22 7.23
CA ARG A 50 -19.52 -7.43 7.46
C ARG A 50 -20.02 -8.79 6.97
N SER A 51 -19.31 -9.41 6.02
CA SER A 51 -19.65 -10.74 5.51
C SER A 51 -19.17 -11.89 6.39
N MET A 52 -18.34 -11.60 7.41
CA MET A 52 -17.84 -12.61 8.35
C MET A 52 -18.95 -13.04 9.31
N SER A 53 -19.36 -14.30 9.23
CA SER A 53 -20.34 -14.91 10.14
C SER A 53 -19.80 -16.23 10.70
N SER A 54 -19.88 -16.41 12.01
CA SER A 54 -19.43 -17.62 12.69
C SER A 54 -20.35 -18.82 12.47
N GLU A 55 -21.61 -18.59 12.13
CA GLU A 55 -22.64 -19.63 12.07
C GLU A 55 -22.71 -20.34 10.72
N ARG A 56 -22.41 -19.63 9.62
CA ARG A 56 -22.37 -20.17 8.25
C ARG A 56 -21.21 -19.53 7.47
N PRO A 57 -20.02 -20.16 7.44
CA PRO A 57 -18.86 -19.57 6.79
C PRO A 57 -19.09 -19.42 5.28
N ASN A 58 -18.88 -18.20 4.78
CA ASN A 58 -19.00 -17.86 3.37
C ASN A 58 -17.67 -18.13 2.62
N ARG A 59 -17.71 -18.41 1.31
CA ARG A 59 -16.50 -18.60 0.48
C ARG A 59 -15.56 -17.39 0.52
N VAL A 60 -16.12 -16.18 0.54
CA VAL A 60 -15.33 -14.92 0.63
C VAL A 60 -14.63 -14.80 1.99
N GLN A 61 -15.29 -15.23 3.07
CA GLN A 61 -14.70 -15.28 4.40
C GLN A 61 -13.53 -16.26 4.44
N ALA A 62 -13.71 -17.48 3.90
CA ALA A 62 -12.64 -18.47 3.86
C ALA A 62 -11.40 -17.97 3.09
N LEU A 63 -11.61 -17.27 1.97
CA LEU A 63 -10.53 -16.64 1.23
C LEU A 63 -9.84 -15.52 2.03
N ALA A 64 -10.61 -14.67 2.71
CA ALA A 64 -10.08 -13.59 3.54
C ALA A 64 -9.29 -14.12 4.76
N GLU A 65 -9.78 -15.17 5.41
CA GLU A 65 -9.09 -15.86 6.51
C GLU A 65 -7.78 -16.52 6.03
N TRP A 66 -7.82 -17.16 4.86
CA TRP A 66 -6.61 -17.70 4.24
C TRP A 66 -5.59 -16.59 3.93
N ALA A 67 -6.01 -15.49 3.31
CA ALA A 67 -5.12 -14.36 3.00
C ALA A 67 -4.54 -13.73 4.28
N PHE A 68 -5.36 -13.53 5.31
CA PHE A 68 -4.91 -12.98 6.59
C PHE A 68 -3.94 -13.92 7.33
N SER A 69 -4.19 -15.23 7.29
CA SER A 69 -3.29 -16.21 7.90
C SER A 69 -1.94 -16.27 7.17
N TYR A 70 -1.93 -16.12 5.84
CA TYR A 70 -0.71 -15.97 5.04
C TYR A 70 0.11 -14.73 5.45
N VAL A 71 -0.54 -13.56 5.55
CA VAL A 71 0.16 -12.34 5.99
C VAL A 71 0.71 -12.51 7.41
N ARG A 72 -0.05 -13.16 8.30
CA ARG A 72 0.37 -13.43 9.66
C ARG A 72 1.58 -14.36 9.72
N SER A 73 1.59 -15.47 8.99
CA SER A 73 2.72 -16.40 8.99
C SER A 73 3.98 -15.74 8.43
N THR A 74 3.87 -15.07 7.28
CA THR A 74 4.99 -14.33 6.68
C THR A 74 5.53 -13.25 7.61
N SER A 75 4.66 -12.49 8.27
CA SER A 75 5.09 -11.45 9.21
C SER A 75 5.77 -12.02 10.45
N ASN A 76 5.29 -13.16 10.96
CA ASN A 76 5.91 -13.83 12.11
C ASN A 76 7.29 -14.41 11.79
N GLU A 77 7.47 -14.93 10.57
CA GLU A 77 8.77 -15.45 10.10
C GLU A 77 9.79 -14.33 9.90
N ASN A 78 9.37 -13.19 9.36
CA ASN A 78 10.28 -12.07 9.03
C ASN A 78 10.51 -11.10 10.20
N ALA A 79 9.51 -10.93 11.08
CA ALA A 79 9.53 -9.93 12.14
C ALA A 79 8.91 -10.46 13.45
N PRO A 80 9.49 -11.50 14.07
CA PRO A 80 8.92 -12.14 15.26
C PRO A 80 8.74 -11.17 16.44
N ASP A 81 9.71 -10.29 16.67
CA ASP A 81 9.70 -9.31 17.77
C ASP A 81 8.69 -8.16 17.58
N ALA A 82 8.19 -8.00 16.35
CA ALA A 82 7.34 -6.88 15.95
C ALA A 82 6.00 -7.33 15.37
N SER A 83 5.69 -8.62 15.43
CA SER A 83 4.53 -9.23 14.77
C SER A 83 3.19 -8.55 15.08
N SER A 84 2.94 -8.19 16.35
CA SER A 84 1.69 -7.53 16.75
C SER A 84 1.45 -6.18 16.05
N PHE A 85 2.52 -5.49 15.62
CA PHE A 85 2.43 -4.21 14.91
C PHE A 85 2.54 -4.42 13.38
N VAL A 86 3.44 -5.30 12.95
CA VAL A 86 3.71 -5.56 11.53
C VAL A 86 2.55 -6.28 10.86
N VAL A 87 1.89 -7.24 11.52
CA VAL A 87 0.78 -8.00 10.94
C VAL A 87 -0.37 -7.11 10.44
N PRO A 88 -0.97 -6.22 11.26
CA PRO A 88 -2.06 -5.35 10.78
C PRO A 88 -1.58 -4.34 9.72
N LEU A 89 -0.34 -3.86 9.83
CA LEU A 89 0.26 -2.94 8.85
C LEU A 89 0.46 -3.63 7.49
N ALA A 90 1.05 -4.83 7.48
CA ALA A 90 1.25 -5.62 6.27
C ALA A 90 -0.08 -6.04 5.64
N ALA A 91 -1.08 -6.40 6.45
CA ALA A 91 -2.40 -6.77 5.96
C ALA A 91 -3.11 -5.61 5.27
N THR A 92 -3.08 -4.41 5.87
CA THR A 92 -3.74 -3.22 5.30
C THR A 92 -3.05 -2.72 4.05
N ILE A 93 -1.71 -2.61 4.05
CA ILE A 93 -0.94 -2.17 2.89
C ILE A 93 -1.02 -3.20 1.77
N GLY A 94 -0.90 -4.49 2.07
CA GLY A 94 -1.03 -5.56 1.09
C GLY A 94 -2.42 -5.56 0.44
N PHE A 95 -3.48 -5.40 1.23
CA PHE A 95 -4.84 -5.30 0.71
C PHE A 95 -5.06 -4.03 -0.12
N TYR A 96 -4.52 -2.88 0.31
CA TYR A 96 -4.56 -1.64 -0.46
C TYR A 96 -3.84 -1.79 -1.81
N ILE A 97 -2.63 -2.32 -1.83
CA ILE A 97 -1.85 -2.52 -3.07
C ILE A 97 -2.59 -3.45 -4.03
N LEU A 98 -3.18 -4.54 -3.51
CA LEU A 98 -4.01 -5.45 -4.30
C LEU A 98 -5.17 -4.67 -4.93
N VAL A 99 -5.98 -3.97 -4.13
CA VAL A 99 -7.12 -3.20 -4.64
C VAL A 99 -6.68 -2.14 -5.65
N ALA A 100 -5.63 -1.36 -5.34
CA ALA A 100 -5.12 -0.31 -6.21
C ALA A 100 -4.64 -0.84 -7.56
N ASN A 101 -4.02 -2.03 -7.59
CA ASN A 101 -3.61 -2.69 -8.83
C ASN A 101 -4.80 -3.26 -9.62
N TYR A 102 -5.78 -3.85 -8.94
CA TYR A 102 -6.98 -4.37 -9.58
C TYR A 102 -7.96 -3.27 -10.00
N LEU A 103 -7.82 -2.05 -9.47
CA LEU A 103 -8.62 -0.89 -9.84
C LEU A 103 -8.42 -0.51 -11.32
N ASP A 104 -7.27 -0.84 -11.90
CA ASP A 104 -6.97 -0.69 -13.33
C ASP A 104 -7.88 -1.54 -14.23
N PHE A 105 -8.46 -2.63 -13.69
CA PHE A 105 -9.44 -3.44 -14.41
C PHE A 105 -10.82 -2.77 -14.49
N LEU A 106 -11.10 -1.80 -13.61
CA LEU A 106 -12.32 -1.02 -13.73
C LEU A 106 -12.17 -0.02 -14.88
N PRO A 107 -13.25 0.26 -15.64
CA PRO A 107 -13.22 1.20 -16.76
C PRO A 107 -13.17 2.67 -16.30
N ILE A 108 -12.34 2.99 -15.30
CA ILE A 108 -12.10 4.34 -14.78
C ILE A 108 -11.28 5.14 -15.79
N THR A 109 -10.49 4.45 -16.62
CA THR A 109 -9.79 5.01 -17.79
C THR A 109 -10.72 5.54 -18.87
N LEU A 110 -12.04 5.27 -18.80
CA LEU A 110 -13.05 5.91 -19.64
C LEU A 110 -13.34 7.37 -19.23
N ILE A 111 -12.94 7.77 -18.01
CA ILE A 111 -13.06 9.14 -17.55
C ILE A 111 -11.81 9.90 -18.03
N PRO A 112 -11.95 10.94 -18.87
CA PRO A 112 -10.81 11.72 -19.32
C PRO A 112 -10.06 12.31 -18.12
N ASN A 113 -8.73 12.19 -18.14
CA ASN A 113 -7.78 12.72 -17.14
C ASN A 113 -7.78 12.02 -15.76
N VAL A 114 -8.32 10.79 -15.65
CA VAL A 114 -8.15 9.97 -14.44
C VAL A 114 -7.26 8.77 -14.77
N HIS A 115 -6.02 8.81 -14.31
CA HIS A 115 -5.09 7.70 -14.43
C HIS A 115 -5.18 6.78 -13.21
N PRO A 116 -4.92 5.47 -13.37
CA PRO A 116 -4.86 4.53 -12.25
C PRO A 116 -3.82 4.96 -11.20
N ALA A 117 -4.12 4.76 -9.92
CA ALA A 117 -3.29 5.23 -8.79
C ALA A 117 -1.87 4.62 -8.75
N ASN A 118 -1.64 3.51 -9.45
CA ASN A 118 -0.35 2.83 -9.56
C ASN A 118 0.54 3.33 -10.71
N THR A 119 0.04 4.23 -11.57
CA THR A 119 0.80 4.76 -12.71
C THR A 119 1.80 5.85 -12.31
N ASP A 120 1.60 6.48 -11.15
CA ASP A 120 2.49 7.52 -10.63
C ASP A 120 3.48 6.96 -9.61
N VAL A 121 4.77 7.12 -9.89
CA VAL A 121 5.87 6.70 -9.01
C VAL A 121 5.85 7.40 -7.66
N ASN A 122 5.27 8.60 -7.59
CA ASN A 122 5.17 9.35 -6.34
C ASN A 122 4.32 8.61 -5.30
N GLN A 123 3.30 7.87 -5.73
CA GLN A 123 2.42 7.11 -4.82
C GLN A 123 3.14 5.92 -4.20
N THR A 124 3.85 5.13 -5.02
CA THR A 124 4.58 3.95 -4.54
C THR A 124 5.77 4.35 -3.67
N ALA A 125 6.49 5.40 -4.06
CA ALA A 125 7.60 5.96 -3.28
C ALA A 125 7.13 6.52 -1.93
N ALA A 126 5.99 7.24 -1.89
CA ALA A 126 5.44 7.77 -0.65
C ALA A 126 5.13 6.66 0.36
N MET A 127 4.47 5.59 -0.08
CA MET A 127 4.19 4.43 0.78
C MET A 127 5.48 3.76 1.28
N ALA A 128 6.46 3.56 0.40
CA ALA A 128 7.73 2.95 0.77
C ALA A 128 8.46 3.75 1.86
N ILE A 129 8.52 5.08 1.71
CA ILE A 129 9.14 5.99 2.68
C ILE A 129 8.40 5.93 4.03
N VAL A 130 7.06 6.00 4.02
CA VAL A 130 6.26 5.95 5.25
C VAL A 130 6.48 4.65 6.01
N VAL A 131 6.42 3.51 5.32
CA VAL A 131 6.65 2.18 5.94
C VAL A 131 8.07 2.08 6.48
N PHE A 132 9.07 2.53 5.71
CA PHE A 132 10.46 2.51 6.14
C PHE A 132 10.66 3.28 7.45
N VAL A 133 10.12 4.50 7.55
CA VAL A 133 10.19 5.33 8.75
C VAL A 133 9.46 4.70 9.93
N LEU A 134 8.24 4.19 9.71
CA LEU A 134 7.44 3.54 10.76
C LEU A 134 8.14 2.33 11.36
N LEU A 135 8.75 1.48 10.52
CA LEU A 135 9.48 0.31 10.97
C LEU A 135 10.73 0.69 11.77
N HIS A 136 11.50 1.68 11.33
CA HIS A 136 12.66 2.17 12.08
C HIS A 136 12.24 2.74 13.44
N TRP A 137 11.23 3.59 13.44
CA TRP A 137 10.69 4.17 14.66
C TRP A 137 10.19 3.11 15.64
N TYR A 138 9.44 2.12 15.17
CA TYR A 138 8.92 1.03 16.01
C TYR A 138 10.05 0.16 16.58
N ASN A 139 11.08 -0.17 15.80
CA ASN A 139 12.24 -0.93 16.28
C ASN A 139 13.02 -0.17 17.36
N ILE A 140 13.22 1.14 17.18
CA ILE A 140 13.86 1.99 18.20
C ILE A 140 13.01 2.03 19.48
N ARG A 141 11.68 2.09 19.35
CA ARG A 141 10.77 2.11 20.50
C ARG A 141 10.75 0.78 21.27
N LEU A 142 10.82 -0.36 20.57
CA LEU A 142 10.84 -1.68 21.19
C LEU A 142 12.14 -1.94 21.98
N ARG A 143 13.29 -1.58 21.40
CA ARG A 143 14.62 -1.99 21.91
C ARG A 143 15.36 -0.87 22.64
N GLY A 144 14.84 0.35 22.59
CA GLY A 144 15.54 1.56 22.99
C GLY A 144 16.67 1.92 22.02
N PHE A 145 17.09 3.19 22.01
CA PHE A 145 18.13 3.67 21.09
C PHE A 145 19.46 2.89 21.23
N ARG A 146 19.86 2.58 22.47
CA ARG A 146 21.08 1.81 22.75
C ARG A 146 20.95 0.34 22.33
N GLY A 147 19.78 -0.28 22.51
CA GLY A 147 19.53 -1.65 22.08
C GLY A 147 19.41 -1.78 20.56
N TYR A 148 18.89 -0.76 19.89
CA TYR A 148 18.85 -0.66 18.43
C TYR A 148 20.26 -0.63 17.84
N LEU A 149 21.13 0.28 18.28
CA LEU A 149 22.52 0.34 17.80
C LEU A 149 23.30 -0.95 18.13
N LEU A 150 23.14 -1.49 19.34
CA LEU A 150 23.83 -2.71 19.74
C LEU A 150 23.40 -3.91 18.88
N TYR A 151 22.14 -3.94 18.44
CA TYR A 151 21.63 -5.00 17.58
C TYR A 151 22.32 -5.05 16.22
N TYR A 152 22.59 -3.91 15.59
CA TYR A 152 23.35 -3.86 14.33
C TYR A 152 24.83 -4.23 14.48
N THR A 153 25.35 -4.18 15.72
CA THR A 153 26.74 -4.54 16.00
C THR A 153 26.92 -6.00 16.44
N ARG A 154 25.85 -6.77 16.64
CA ARG A 154 25.93 -8.21 16.95
C ARG A 154 25.78 -9.01 15.64
N PRO A 155 26.72 -9.91 15.35
CA PRO A 155 26.66 -10.75 14.14
C PRO A 155 25.49 -11.73 14.18
#